data_AF-A0A1E5JY64-F1
#
_entry.id   AF-A0A1E5JY64-F1
#
_cell.length_a   1.000
_cell.length_b   1.000
_cell.length_c   1.000
_cell.angle_alpha   90.00
_cell.angle_beta   90.00
_cell.angle_gamma   90.00
#
_symmetry.space_group_name_H-M   'P 1'
#
loop_
_entity.id
_entity.type
_entity.pdbx_description
1 polymer ?
#
loop_
_entity_poly.entity_id
_entity_poly.type
_entity_poly.pdbx_seq_one_letter_code
_entity_poly.pdbx_strand_id
1 'polypeptide(L)' 'MSFKIPPYTSKYKLIATYRSNGDIWLAMLIDEEPFNFKWSELGSIQDLELKNYLSSLQSDIEAGRYEIENH' A
#
# COMPACT_ATOMS: atom_id res chain seq x y z
N MET A 1 8.66 -10.28 -11.94
CA MET A 1 7.80 -9.96 -10.76
C MET A 1 6.44 -10.60 -10.95
N SER A 2 5.91 -11.29 -9.94
CA SER A 2 4.54 -11.83 -9.98
C SER A 2 3.59 -10.75 -9.47
N PHE A 3 2.92 -10.04 -10.37
CA PHE A 3 1.90 -9.05 -10.01
C PHE A 3 0.78 -9.78 -9.27
N LYS A 4 0.71 -9.60 -7.95
CA LYS A 4 -0.39 -10.14 -7.14
C LYS A 4 -1.43 -9.06 -6.93
N ILE A 5 -2.70 -9.46 -6.93
CA ILE A 5 -3.80 -8.58 -6.55
C ILE A 5 -3.83 -8.55 -5.02
N PRO A 6 -3.66 -7.39 -4.36
CA PRO A 6 -3.83 -7.30 -2.92
C PRO A 6 -5.26 -7.69 -2.54
N PRO A 7 -5.48 -8.36 -1.39
CA PRO A 7 -6.81 -8.49 -0.84
C PRO A 7 -7.42 -7.10 -0.66
N TYR A 8 -8.70 -6.93 -0.96
CA TYR A 8 -9.41 -5.66 -0.84
C TYR A 8 -10.53 -5.80 0.18
N THR A 9 -10.80 -4.70 0.89
CA THR A 9 -12.01 -4.59 1.72
C THR A 9 -13.02 -3.70 1.01
N SER A 10 -14.21 -3.52 1.58
CA SER A 10 -15.18 -2.53 1.07
C SER A 10 -14.69 -1.10 1.16
N LYS A 11 -13.68 -0.83 2.00
CA LYS A 11 -13.19 0.51 2.32
C LYS A 11 -11.78 0.78 1.81
N TYR A 12 -10.89 -0.21 1.81
CA TYR A 12 -9.48 -0.06 1.46
C TYR A 12 -9.09 -0.99 0.33
N LYS A 13 -8.43 -0.43 -0.68
CA LYS A 13 -7.89 -1.19 -1.80
C LYS A 13 -6.49 -0.70 -2.13
N LEU A 14 -5.48 -1.51 -1.84
CA LEU A 14 -4.14 -1.29 -2.36
C LEU A 14 -4.14 -1.57 -3.88
N ILE A 15 -3.70 -0.59 -4.67
CA ILE A 15 -3.64 -0.70 -6.14
C ILE A 15 -2.23 -1.10 -6.56
N ALA A 16 -1.23 -0.40 -6.02
CA ALA A 16 0.17 -0.62 -6.33
C ALA A 16 1.06 -0.07 -5.23
N THR A 17 2.32 -0.49 -5.24
CA THR A 17 3.40 0.18 -4.52
C THR A 17 4.47 0.63 -5.50
N TYR A 18 5.23 1.67 -5.15
CA TYR A 18 6.41 2.05 -5.94
C TYR A 18 7.48 2.62 -5.01
N ARG A 19 8.75 2.33 -5.31
CA ARG A 19 9.86 2.94 -4.58
C ARG A 19 10.24 4.27 -5.21
N SER A 20 10.35 5.30 -4.37
CA SER A 20 10.80 6.62 -4.80
C SER A 20 11.50 7.32 -3.64
N ASN A 21 12.64 7.94 -3.93
CA ASN A 21 13.47 8.64 -2.94
C ASN A 21 13.85 7.79 -1.70
N GLY A 22 14.07 6.49 -1.90
CA GLY A 22 14.45 5.56 -0.83
C GLY A 22 13.29 5.12 0.09
N ASP A 23 12.05 5.51 -0.21
CA ASP A 23 10.86 5.12 0.52
C ASP A 23 9.89 4.32 -0.38
N ILE A 24 8.98 3.59 0.24
CA ILE A 24 7.90 2.86 -0.43
C ILE A 24 6.66 3.74 -0.40
N TRP A 25 6.14 4.08 -1.57
CA TRP A 25 4.85 4.75 -1.71
C TRP A 25 3.76 3.72 -1.93
N LEU A 26 2.63 3.92 -1.25
CA LEU A 26 1.43 3.13 -1.42
C LEU A 26 0.42 3.92 -2.25
N ALA A 27 -0.03 3.35 -3.37
CA ALA A 27 -1.14 3.87 -4.13
C ALA A 27 -2.41 3.10 -3.79
N MET A 28 -3.38 3.76 -3.18
CA MET A 28 -4.58 3.13 -2.63
C MET A 28 -5.86 3.84 -3.08
N LEU A 29 -6.98 3.13 -2.99
CA LEU A 29 -8.31 3.72 -2.92
C LEU A 29 -8.85 3.56 -1.51
N ILE A 30 -9.31 4.65 -0.91
CA ILE A 30 -10.01 4.67 0.38
C ILE A 30 -11.39 5.25 0.12
N ASP A 31 -12.45 4.47 0.37
CA ASP A 31 -13.82 4.87 0.03
C ASP A 31 -13.96 5.31 -1.45
N GLU A 32 -13.29 4.57 -2.35
CA GLU A 32 -13.17 4.84 -3.80
C GLU A 32 -12.37 6.11 -4.18
N GLU A 33 -11.93 6.91 -3.22
CA GLU A 33 -11.10 8.08 -3.45
C GLU A 33 -9.60 7.69 -3.50
N PRO A 34 -8.83 8.21 -4.48
CA PRO A 34 -7.41 7.94 -4.59
C PRO A 34 -6.63 8.58 -3.44
N PHE A 35 -5.83 7.76 -2.76
CA PHE A 35 -4.98 8.20 -1.66
C PHE A 35 -3.59 7.60 -1.78
N ASN A 36 -2.57 8.47 -1.71
CA ASN A 36 -1.17 8.09 -1.79
C ASN A 36 -0.44 8.58 -0.55
N PHE A 37 0.35 7.71 0.07
CA PHE A 37 1.17 8.07 1.22
C PHE A 37 2.38 7.15 1.32
N LYS A 38 3.34 7.56 2.15
CA LYS A 38 4.57 6.81 2.34
C LYS A 38 4.37 5.70 3.36
N TRP A 39 5.02 4.58 3.14
CA TRP A 39 5.09 3.48 4.09
C TRP A 39 5.66 3.93 5.44
N SER A 40 6.66 4.81 5.42
CA SER A 40 7.22 5.42 6.65
C SER A 40 6.22 6.24 7.46
N GLU A 41 5.15 6.77 6.84
CA GLU A 41 4.11 7.57 7.48
C GLU A 41 3.01 6.70 8.12
N LEU A 42 3.05 5.37 7.94
CA LEU A 42 2.07 4.42 8.49
C LEU A 42 1.89 4.59 10.00
N GLY A 43 2.95 4.92 10.74
CA GLY A 43 2.90 5.16 12.18
C GLY A 43 1.96 6.30 12.57
N SER A 44 1.86 7.33 11.73
CA SER A 44 1.08 8.55 11.96
C SER A 44 -0.40 8.40 11.60
N ILE A 45 -0.80 7.32 10.93
CA ILE A 45 -2.20 7.08 10.53
C ILE A 45 -3.05 6.80 11.77
N GLN A 46 -4.16 7.52 11.96
CA GLN A 46 -5.04 7.31 13.11
C GLN A 46 -6.02 6.15 12.90
N ASP A 47 -6.29 5.79 11.64
CA ASP A 47 -7.19 4.70 11.28
C ASP A 47 -6.56 3.33 11.60
N LEU A 48 -7.08 2.69 12.66
CA LEU A 48 -6.63 1.38 13.13
C LEU A 48 -6.96 0.25 12.14
N GLU A 49 -8.06 0.36 11.40
CA GLU A 49 -8.43 -0.66 10.41
C GLU A 49 -7.50 -0.62 9.21
N LEU A 50 -7.18 0.59 8.74
CA LEU A 50 -6.20 0.78 7.67
C LEU A 50 -4.81 0.26 8.10
N LYS A 51 -4.39 0.56 9.34
CA LYS A 51 -3.15 0.02 9.91
C LYS A 51 -3.13 -1.50 9.90
N ASN A 52 -4.18 -2.15 10.40
CA ASN A 52 -4.27 -3.61 10.43
C ASN A 52 -4.28 -4.22 9.01
N TYR A 53 -5.01 -3.60 8.09
CA TYR A 53 -5.01 -4.00 6.69
C TYR A 53 -3.61 -3.95 6.08
N LEU A 54 -2.89 -2.84 6.26
CA LEU A 54 -1.53 -2.67 5.72
C LEU A 54 -0.51 -3.57 6.42
N SER A 55 -0.63 -3.77 7.73
CA SER A 55 0.19 -4.72 8.47
C SER A 55 0.02 -6.15 7.95
N SER A 56 -1.19 -6.54 7.51
CA SER A 56 -1.39 -7.85 6.88
C SER A 56 -0.66 -8.02 5.54
N LEU A 57 -0.33 -6.90 4.88
CA LEU A 57 0.37 -6.84 3.60
C LEU A 57 1.86 -6.50 3.72
N GLN A 58 2.34 -6.21 4.93
CA GLN A 58 3.69 -5.70 5.18
C GLN A 58 4.77 -6.55 4.50
N SER A 59 4.78 -7.86 4.74
CA SER A 59 5.80 -8.75 4.16
C SER A 59 5.76 -8.79 2.64
N ASP A 60 4.58 -8.66 2.02
CA ASP A 60 4.43 -8.64 0.56
C ASP A 60 4.84 -7.28 -0.04
N ILE A 61 4.51 -6.17 0.65
CA ILE A 61 4.89 -4.80 0.28
C ILE A 61 6.41 -4.64 0.34
N GLU A 62 7.03 -5.03 1.44
CA GLU A 62 8.49 -4.94 1.64
C GLU A 62 9.24 -5.82 0.63
N ALA A 63 8.68 -6.98 0.28
CA ALA A 63 9.21 -7.88 -0.76
C ALA A 63 8.94 -7.39 -2.20
N GLY A 64 8.27 -6.25 -2.40
CA GLY A 64 8.00 -5.67 -3.73
C GLY A 64 6.98 -6.46 -4.56
N ARG A 65 6.07 -7.21 -3.94
CA ARG A 65 5.10 -8.04 -4.68
C ARG A 65 4.00 -7.26 -5.40
N TYR A 66 3.83 -6.00 -5.01
CA TYR A 66 2.86 -5.06 -5.58
C TYR A 66 3.56 -3.90 -6.30
N GLU A 67 4.88 -3.99 -6.49
CA GLU A 67 5.67 -2.91 -7.04
C GLU A 67 5.41 -2.76 -8.54
N ILE A 68 5.02 -1.56 -8.96
CA ILE A 68 5.02 -1.19 -10.37
C ILE A 68 6.41 -0.70 -10.77
N GLU A 69 6.95 -1.21 -11.87
CA GLU A 69 8.19 -0.69 -12.45
C GLU A 69 7.90 0.74 -12.96
N ASN A 70 8.42 1.76 -12.27
CA ASN A 70 8.52 3.10 -12.83
C ASN A 70 9.62 3.06 -13.89
N HIS A 71 9.19 3.07 -15.15
CA HIS A 71 10.05 2.95 -16.32
C HIS A 71 10.38 4.32 -16.94
#